data_AF-A0A935VET3-F1
#
_entry.id   AF-A0A935VET3-F1
#
_cell.length_a   1.000
_cell.length_b   1.000
_cell.length_c   1.000
_cell.angle_alpha   90.00
_cell.angle_beta   90.00
_cell.angle_gamma   90.00
#
_symmetry.space_group_name_H-M   'P 1'
#
loop_
_entity.id
_entity.type
_entity.pdbx_description
1 polymer ?
#
loop_
_entity_poly.entity_id
_entity_poly.type
_entity_poly.pdbx_seq_one_letter_code
_entity_poly.pdbx_strand_id
1 'polypeptide(L)'
;MAVIKNIDGLSVEDINKELNNGAKFVVFQYCFSILVMTFKRGSDIYFIKAGEPTVKHSIGFTLITLFLGWWGIPWGPIYTIGALYSNLTGGKDITQEVLNSMNSNN
;
A
#
# COMPACT_ATOMS: atom_id res chain seq x y z
N MET A 1 -10.91 -9.82 -2.38
CA MET A 1 -9.91 -9.74 -3.46
C MET A 1 -9.36 -8.33 -3.44
N ALA A 2 -8.04 -8.14 -3.39
CA ALA A 2 -7.47 -6.81 -3.45
C ALA A 2 -7.68 -6.26 -4.87
N VAL A 3 -8.22 -5.05 -4.98
CA VAL A 3 -8.45 -4.41 -6.29
C VAL A 3 -7.20 -3.61 -6.65
N ILE A 4 -6.81 -3.62 -7.92
CA ILE A 4 -5.77 -2.73 -8.41
C ILE A 4 -6.41 -1.38 -8.75
N LYS A 5 -5.98 -0.32 -8.07
CA LYS A 5 -6.40 1.07 -8.25
C LYS A 5 -5.43 1.78 -9.21
N ASN A 6 -5.91 2.85 -9.86
CA ASN A 6 -5.16 3.67 -10.83
C ASN A 6 -4.76 2.95 -12.13
N ILE A 7 -5.42 1.86 -12.49
CA ILE A 7 -5.26 1.19 -13.79
C ILE A 7 -6.41 1.45 -14.75
N ASP A 8 -7.43 2.22 -14.32
CA ASP A 8 -8.61 2.49 -15.12
C ASP A 8 -8.24 3.18 -16.44
N GLY A 9 -8.62 2.55 -17.56
CA GLY A 9 -8.35 3.07 -18.91
C GLY A 9 -6.95 2.80 -19.46
N LEU A 10 -6.08 2.07 -18.75
CA LEU A 10 -4.78 1.63 -19.28
C LEU A 10 -4.90 0.25 -19.92
N SER A 11 -4.30 0.08 -21.10
CA SER A 11 -4.12 -1.25 -21.69
C SER A 11 -3.00 -2.00 -20.97
N VAL A 12 -2.94 -3.33 -21.14
CA VAL A 12 -1.84 -4.16 -20.61
C VAL A 12 -0.49 -3.70 -21.16
N GLU A 13 -0.45 -3.24 -22.42
CA GLU A 13 0.75 -2.70 -23.06
C GLU A 13 1.19 -1.38 -22.41
N ASP A 14 0.24 -0.48 -22.10
CA ASP A 14 0.53 0.76 -21.39
C ASP A 14 1.08 0.49 -19.98
N ILE A 15 0.50 -0.48 -19.27
CA ILE A 15 0.98 -0.89 -17.94
C ILE A 15 2.42 -1.42 -18.04
N ASN A 16 2.71 -2.30 -18.99
CA ASN A 16 4.06 -2.83 -19.18
C ASN A 16 5.06 -1.73 -19.55
N LYS A 17 4.66 -0.78 -20.39
CA LYS A 17 5.48 0.38 -20.75
C LYS A 17 5.79 1.26 -19.53
N GLU A 18 4.77 1.56 -18.73
CA GLU A 18 4.93 2.32 -17.49
C GLU A 18 5.81 1.57 -16.47
N LEU A 19 5.65 0.26 -16.31
CA LEU A 19 6.52 -0.58 -15.46
C LEU A 19 7.98 -0.53 -15.91
N ASN A 20 8.23 -0.59 -17.22
CA ASN A 20 9.58 -0.41 -17.77
C ASN A 20 10.14 0.99 -17.51
N ASN A 21 9.27 2.00 -17.41
CA ASN A 21 9.65 3.37 -17.03
C ASN A 21 9.83 3.57 -15.51
N GLY A 22 9.64 2.52 -14.70
CA GLY A 22 9.79 2.58 -13.24
C GLY A 22 8.48 2.79 -12.47
N ALA A 23 7.32 2.54 -13.09
CA ALA A 23 6.07 2.40 -12.34
C ALA A 23 6.11 1.17 -11.44
N LYS A 24 5.29 1.17 -10.39
CA LYS A 24 5.27 0.11 -9.39
C LYS A 24 3.87 -0.13 -8.82
N PHE A 25 3.63 -1.37 -8.40
CA PHE A 25 2.45 -1.73 -7.61
C PHE A 25 2.79 -1.65 -6.13
N VAL A 26 2.04 -0.84 -5.40
CA VAL A 26 2.32 -0.53 -3.99
C VAL A 26 1.10 -0.82 -3.14
N VAL A 27 1.33 -1.41 -1.96
CA VAL A 27 0.31 -1.53 -0.91
C VAL A 27 0.73 -0.69 0.29
N PHE A 28 -0.21 0.07 0.83
CA PHE A 28 -0.04 0.85 2.05
C PHE A 28 -0.58 0.08 3.25
N GLN A 29 -0.02 0.33 4.42
CA GLN A 29 -0.45 -0.31 5.65
C GLN A 29 -1.20 0.71 6.51
N TYR A 30 -2.27 0.29 7.16
CA TYR A 30 -2.90 1.10 8.18
C TYR A 30 -3.14 0.29 9.44
N CYS A 31 -2.98 0.96 10.57
CA CYS A 31 -3.23 0.39 11.88
C CYS A 31 -4.34 1.18 12.58
N PHE A 32 -5.22 0.47 13.27
CA PHE A 32 -6.18 1.10 14.17
C PHE A 32 -6.41 0.16 15.35
N SER A 33 -6.64 0.75 16.51
CA SER A 33 -6.86 0.02 17.75
C SER A 33 -8.26 0.31 18.27
N ILE A 34 -8.94 -0.75 18.73
CA ILE A 34 -10.23 -0.67 19.43
C ILE A 34 -9.99 -1.17 20.84
N LEU A 35 -9.99 -0.25 21.80
CA LEU A 35 -9.68 -0.55 23.21
C LEU A 35 -8.31 -1.24 23.34
N VAL A 36 -8.30 -2.54 23.58
CA VAL A 36 -7.08 -3.35 23.79
C VAL A 36 -6.62 -4.11 22.54
N MET A 37 -7.43 -4.13 21.47
CA MET A 37 -7.12 -4.86 20.25
C MET A 37 -6.54 -3.94 19.19
N THR A 38 -5.38 -4.28 18.63
CA THR A 38 -4.80 -3.58 17.49
C THR A 38 -4.97 -4.40 16.22
N PHE A 39 -5.48 -3.76 15.17
CA PHE A 39 -5.61 -4.33 13.84
C PHE A 39 -4.62 -3.65 12.91
N LYS A 40 -3.85 -4.46 12.16
CA LYS A 40 -2.98 -4.03 11.07
C LYS A 40 -3.54 -4.59 9.77
N ARG A 41 -3.86 -3.72 8.81
CA ARG A 41 -4.44 -4.11 7.51
C ARG A 41 -3.67 -3.48 6.36
N GLY A 42 -3.65 -4.18 5.22
CA GLY A 42 -3.17 -3.64 3.95
C GLY A 42 -4.30 -2.91 3.22
N SER A 43 -3.94 -1.88 2.47
CA SER A 43 -4.83 -1.25 1.49
C SER A 43 -5.04 -2.16 0.27
N ASP A 44 -5.90 -1.69 -0.64
CA ASP A 44 -5.88 -2.15 -2.03
C ASP A 44 -4.50 -1.91 -2.68
N ILE A 45 -4.27 -2.53 -3.84
CA ILE A 45 -3.04 -2.38 -4.60
C ILE A 45 -3.14 -1.08 -5.40
N TYR A 46 -2.18 -0.18 -5.27
CA TYR A 46 -2.11 1.05 -6.04
C TYR A 46 -1.07 0.91 -7.14
N PHE A 47 -1.46 1.12 -8.39
CA PHE A 47 -0.52 1.35 -9.47
C PHE A 47 -0.02 2.79 -9.38
N ILE A 48 1.28 2.98 -9.19
CA ILE A 48 1.93 4.27 -9.07
C ILE A 48 2.77 4.45 -10.33
N LYS A 49 2.43 5.47 -11.14
CA LYS A 49 3.17 5.78 -12.37
C LYS A 49 4.57 6.29 -12.06
N ALA A 50 5.47 6.18 -13.04
CA ALA A 50 6.83 6.69 -12.90
C ALA A 50 6.83 8.19 -12.54
N GLY A 51 7.51 8.56 -11.45
CA GLY A 51 7.58 9.94 -10.95
C GLY A 51 6.35 10.44 -10.18
N GLU A 52 5.30 9.64 -10.02
CA GLU A 52 4.14 10.01 -9.21
C GLU A 52 4.46 9.90 -7.71
N PRO A 53 4.12 10.91 -6.88
CA PRO A 53 4.37 10.85 -5.44
C PRO A 53 3.45 9.82 -4.75
N THR A 54 4.06 8.77 -4.18
CA THR A 54 3.37 7.73 -3.39
C THR A 54 2.66 8.27 -2.15
N VAL A 55 3.18 9.37 -1.59
CA VAL A 55 2.63 10.02 -0.38
C VAL A 55 1.17 10.45 -0.56
N LYS A 56 0.77 10.85 -1.78
CA LYS A 56 -0.62 11.23 -2.08
C LYS A 56 -1.60 10.10 -1.79
N HIS A 57 -1.19 8.86 -2.05
CA HIS A 57 -2.01 7.66 -1.85
C HIS A 57 -1.88 7.12 -0.41
N SER A 58 -0.77 7.38 0.26
CA SER A 58 -0.50 6.89 1.62
C SER A 58 -0.99 7.82 2.75
N ILE A 59 -1.28 9.09 2.46
CA ILE A 59 -1.57 10.11 3.49
C ILE A 59 -2.80 9.76 4.35
N GLY A 60 -3.88 9.28 3.73
CA GLY A 60 -5.10 8.89 4.47
C GLY A 60 -4.82 7.74 5.45
N PHE A 61 -4.11 6.72 4.98
CA PHE A 61 -3.72 5.57 5.81
C PHE A 61 -2.76 5.97 6.93
N THR A 62 -1.84 6.89 6.64
CA THR A 62 -0.90 7.45 7.62
C THR A 62 -1.63 8.21 8.71
N LEU A 63 -2.60 9.06 8.38
CA LEU A 63 -3.39 9.81 9.36
C LEU A 63 -4.24 8.88 10.24
N ILE A 64 -4.92 7.90 9.65
CA ILE A 64 -5.66 6.87 10.40
C ILE A 64 -4.73 6.18 11.40
N THR A 65 -3.56 5.76 10.94
CA THR A 65 -2.58 5.06 11.78
C THR A 65 -2.04 5.96 12.90
N LEU A 66 -1.77 7.22 12.58
CA LEU A 66 -1.25 8.21 13.52
C LEU A 66 -2.27 8.57 14.62
N PHE A 67 -3.57 8.55 14.35
CA PHE A 67 -4.56 8.92 15.38
C PHE A 67 -5.20 7.71 16.06
N LEU A 68 -5.34 6.59 15.36
CA LEU A 68 -6.09 5.43 15.84
C LEU A 68 -5.22 4.23 16.17
N GLY A 69 -3.94 4.21 15.77
CA GLY A 69 -3.08 3.03 15.96
C GLY A 69 -2.62 2.79 17.40
N TRP A 70 -2.45 3.84 18.21
CA TRP A 70 -1.71 3.79 19.48
C TRP A 70 -2.44 3.12 20.66
N TRP A 71 -3.76 3.02 20.61
CA TRP A 71 -4.58 2.73 21.80
C TRP A 71 -4.44 1.30 22.36
N GLY A 72 -4.00 0.33 21.55
CA GLY A 72 -3.78 -1.04 22.02
C GLY A 72 -2.41 -1.19 22.70
N ILE A 73 -2.36 -1.40 24.01
CA ILE A 73 -1.09 -1.61 24.73
C ILE A 73 -0.82 -3.11 24.84
N PRO A 74 0.40 -3.62 24.53
CA PRO A 74 1.59 -2.89 24.06
C PRO A 74 1.76 -2.82 22.53
N TRP A 75 0.93 -3.52 21.75
CA TRP A 75 1.18 -3.78 20.33
C TRP A 75 0.89 -2.59 19.39
N GLY A 76 -0.01 -1.71 19.80
CA GLY A 76 -0.44 -0.49 19.11
C GLY A 76 0.74 0.39 18.69
N PRO A 77 1.57 0.88 19.63
CA PRO A 77 2.76 1.66 19.31
C PRO A 77 3.70 0.96 18.32
N ILE A 78 3.97 -0.34 18.52
CA ILE A 78 4.89 -1.10 17.66
C ILE A 78 4.37 -1.16 16.22
N TYR A 79 3.10 -1.54 16.03
CA TYR A 79 2.50 -1.63 14.70
C TYR A 79 2.27 -0.28 14.06
N THR A 80 1.98 0.75 14.86
CA THR A 80 1.80 2.12 14.39
C THR A 80 3.11 2.65 13.81
N ILE A 81 4.23 2.53 14.53
CA ILE A 81 5.53 2.98 14.04
C ILE A 81 5.91 2.26 12.75
N GLY A 82 5.73 0.93 12.69
CA GLY A 82 6.03 0.15 11.49
C GLY A 82 5.19 0.56 10.27
N ALA A 83 3.89 0.80 10.45
CA ALA A 83 3.00 1.23 9.37
C ALA A 83 3.28 2.66 8.92
N LEU A 84 3.58 3.58 9.86
CA LEU A 84 4.00 4.94 9.53
C LEU A 84 5.30 4.93 8.73
N TYR A 85 6.31 4.17 9.18
CA TYR A 85 7.58 4.03 8.45
C TYR A 85 7.35 3.51 7.04
N SER A 86 6.60 2.40 6.91
CA SER A 86 6.30 1.82 5.59
C SER A 86 5.57 2.78 4.67
N ASN A 87 4.60 3.55 5.16
CA ASN A 87 3.85 4.49 4.33
C ASN A 87 4.68 5.72 3.94
N LEU A 88 5.56 6.19 4.83
CA LEU A 88 6.42 7.35 4.60
C LEU A 88 7.59 7.03 3.66
N THR A 89 8.07 5.78 3.65
CA THR A 89 9.08 5.32 2.66
C THR A 89 8.48 4.92 1.31
N GLY A 90 7.17 5.13 1.13
CA GLY A 90 6.49 4.98 -0.15
C GLY A 90 5.71 3.69 -0.33
N GLY A 91 5.42 2.96 0.76
CA GLY A 91 4.61 1.74 0.80
C GLY A 91 5.42 0.47 0.52
N LYS A 92 4.75 -0.69 0.62
CA LYS A 92 5.34 -1.98 0.25
C LYS A 92 5.22 -2.16 -1.26
N ASP A 93 6.37 -2.20 -1.95
CA ASP A 93 6.41 -2.60 -3.37
C ASP A 93 6.09 -4.10 -3.49
N ILE A 94 5.07 -4.41 -4.28
CA ILE A 94 4.61 -5.77 -4.57
C ILE A 94 4.56 -6.04 -6.07
N THR A 95 5.30 -5.26 -6.87
CA THR A 95 5.29 -5.34 -8.33
C THR A 95 5.58 -6.75 -8.82
N GLN A 96 6.60 -7.39 -8.26
CA GLN A 96 6.97 -8.77 -8.62
C GLN A 96 5.90 -9.79 -8.20
N GLU A 97 5.27 -9.61 -7.04
CA GLU A 97 4.19 -10.49 -6.57
C GLU A 97 2.99 -10.43 -7.54
N VAL A 98 2.64 -9.22 -7.99
CA VAL A 98 1.57 -8.99 -8.98
C VAL A 98 1.91 -9.62 -10.32
N LEU A 99 3.11 -9.36 -10.87
CA LEU A 99 3.55 -9.92 -12.15
C LEU A 99 3.58 -11.45 -12.14
N ASN A 100 4.09 -12.06 -11.06
CA ASN A 100 4.11 -13.51 -10.91
C ASN A 100 2.69 -14.09 -10.87
N SER A 101 1.76 -13.42 -10.20
CA SER A 101 0.36 -13.84 -10.14
C SER A 101 -0.37 -13.73 -11.49
N MET A 102 -0.01 -12.75 -12.32
CA MET A 102 -0.54 -12.61 -13.67
C MET A 102 -0.02 -13.71 -14.59
N ASN A 103 1.28 -14.03 -14.50
CA ASN A 103 1.90 -15.07 -15.32
C ASN A 103 1.47 -16.50 -14.93
N SER A 104 1.16 -16.74 -13.66
CA SER A 104 0.75 -18.07 -13.17
C SER A 104 -0.71 -18.42 -13.49
N ASN A 105 -1.52 -17.45 -13.90
CA ASN A 105 -2.93 -17.62 -14.27
C ASN A 105 -3.14 -17.72 -15.80
N ASN A 106 -2.07 -17.70 -16.58
CA ASN A 106 -2.05 -18.03 -18.02
C ASN A 106 -1.57 -19.47 -18.23
#